data_AF-A0A450YSY6-F1
#
_entry.id   AF-A0A450YSY6-F1
#
_cell.length_a   1.000
_cell.length_b   1.000
_cell.length_c   1.000
_cell.angle_alpha   90.00
_cell.angle_beta   90.00
_cell.angle_gamma   90.00
#
_symmetry.space_group_name_H-M   'P 1'
#
loop_
_entity.id
_entity.type
_entity.pdbx_description
1 polymer ?
#
loop_
_entity_poly.entity_id
_entity_poly.type
_entity_poly.pdbx_seq_one_letter_code
_entity_poly.pdbx_strand_id
1 'polypeptide(L)'
;MSTTSSGLTNNLTEGNYYFKTLVHEIGHALGLEHPGDYNGNTKGGGQTDAPYLPKALDNRHYSIMSYYNSSEYHVSGVYASTPMLYDVAAIQKLYGANTSVRAGDTRYGVGGTAGFSWTENKHFVSTIVDSGGAGDIISVGPSWRKSVYIDLRQGRFSAISGVADTTKSGEQKAVSGKKNVAIAYGTIIERAEGGSGHDKLVGNEADNGLWGNDGNDTLIGGIGNDTLYGGRGNDTYRYTLGDGNDVIDEQNKGGNDILEIASAIDWDGISDLSFKRINGGAGLSISLRPDDYLQGSFEINNMASANSQVETLKLYGNNNSRLGLDIDLTSVFAKTTNMETKFRQTSTGALAIV
;
A
#
# COMPACT_ATOMS: atom_id res chain seq x y z
N MET A 1 6.03 -40.32 44.52
CA MET A 1 5.49 -40.11 43.16
C MET A 1 4.53 -38.94 43.21
N SER A 2 5.00 -37.76 42.82
CA SER A 2 4.15 -36.60 42.55
C SER A 2 4.13 -36.43 41.04
N THR A 3 3.08 -36.92 40.39
CA THR A 3 2.83 -36.74 38.97
C THR A 3 2.17 -35.37 38.78
N THR A 4 2.96 -34.31 38.83
CA THR A 4 2.57 -33.06 38.17
C THR A 4 3.01 -33.16 36.72
N SER A 5 2.19 -33.81 35.90
CA SER A 5 2.19 -33.55 34.46
C SER A 5 1.71 -32.12 34.26
N SER A 6 2.58 -31.14 34.47
CA SER A 6 2.51 -29.88 33.73
C SER A 6 2.92 -30.24 32.30
N GLY A 7 2.01 -30.92 31.60
CA GLY A 7 2.13 -31.10 30.17
C GLY A 7 2.41 -29.74 29.58
N LEU A 8 3.43 -29.67 28.75
CA LEU A 8 3.73 -28.55 27.88
C LEU A 8 2.43 -28.14 27.17
N THR A 9 1.64 -27.23 27.76
CA THR A 9 0.62 -26.49 27.01
C THR A 9 1.34 -25.39 26.24
N ASN A 10 2.33 -25.83 25.46
CA ASN A 10 3.06 -25.07 24.46
C ASN A 10 2.09 -24.84 23.31
N ASN A 11 1.27 -23.80 23.43
CA ASN A 11 0.52 -23.33 22.28
C ASN A 11 1.53 -22.69 21.30
N LEU A 12 2.10 -23.52 20.43
CA LEU A 12 2.80 -23.13 19.20
C LEU A 12 1.79 -22.53 18.21
N THR A 13 1.13 -21.47 18.64
CA THR A 13 0.11 -20.74 17.88
C THR A 13 0.72 -19.47 17.34
N GLU A 14 0.26 -19.07 16.16
CA GLU A 14 0.58 -17.78 15.53
C GLU A 14 0.40 -16.62 16.53
N GLY A 15 1.32 -15.67 16.49
CA GLY A 15 1.33 -14.51 17.39
C GLY A 15 1.95 -14.75 18.76
N ASN A 16 2.27 -15.99 19.15
CA ASN A 16 2.84 -16.31 20.46
C ASN A 16 4.38 -16.21 20.49
N TYR A 17 4.93 -15.79 21.64
CA TYR A 17 6.38 -15.74 21.87
C TYR A 17 7.08 -17.09 21.69
N TYR A 18 6.49 -18.20 22.13
CA TYR A 18 7.10 -19.53 21.99
C TYR A 18 7.21 -19.95 20.52
N PHE A 19 6.21 -19.61 19.71
CA PHE A 19 6.26 -19.85 18.27
C PHE A 19 7.35 -18.99 17.61
N LYS A 20 7.44 -17.71 17.98
CA LYS A 20 8.53 -16.82 17.57
C LYS A 20 9.90 -17.39 17.94
N THR A 21 10.06 -17.88 19.17
CA THR A 21 11.33 -18.46 19.65
C THR A 21 11.70 -19.70 18.85
N LEU A 22 10.74 -20.58 18.52
CA LEU A 22 11.01 -21.71 17.63
C LEU A 22 11.57 -21.26 16.28
N VAL A 23 10.94 -20.29 15.62
CA VAL A 23 11.41 -19.77 14.33
C VAL A 23 12.78 -19.10 14.47
N HIS A 24 13.03 -18.40 15.58
CA HIS A 24 14.33 -17.80 15.90
C HIS A 24 15.45 -18.84 16.03
N GLU A 25 15.23 -19.90 16.82
CA GLU A 25 16.25 -20.96 16.98
C GLU A 25 16.48 -21.75 15.69
N ILE A 26 15.45 -21.94 14.87
CA ILE A 26 15.61 -22.49 13.51
C ILE A 26 16.50 -21.55 12.67
N GLY A 27 16.32 -20.24 12.79
CA GLY A 27 17.19 -19.24 12.15
C GLY A 27 18.66 -19.46 12.52
N HIS A 28 18.97 -19.63 13.80
CA HIS A 28 20.33 -19.97 14.25
C HIS A 28 20.85 -21.28 13.66
N ALA A 29 20.03 -22.33 13.66
CA ALA A 29 20.41 -23.62 13.07
C ALA A 29 20.68 -23.54 11.55
N LEU A 30 20.06 -22.57 10.87
CA LEU A 30 20.28 -22.25 9.46
C LEU A 30 21.37 -21.18 9.23
N GLY A 31 22.13 -20.81 10.26
CA GLY A 31 23.27 -19.90 10.13
C GLY A 31 22.94 -18.41 10.20
N LEU A 32 21.74 -18.02 10.66
CA LEU A 32 21.43 -16.63 10.98
C LEU A 32 21.95 -16.28 12.38
N GLU A 33 22.61 -15.14 12.50
CA GLU A 33 23.01 -14.57 13.78
C GLU A 33 22.02 -13.51 14.25
N HIS A 34 22.17 -13.04 15.49
CA HIS A 34 21.47 -11.84 15.91
C HIS A 34 21.97 -10.63 15.09
N PRO A 35 21.13 -9.61 14.83
CA PRO A 35 21.55 -8.46 14.02
C PRO A 35 22.65 -7.58 14.62
N GLY A 36 23.12 -7.87 15.83
CA GLY A 36 24.19 -7.20 16.55
C GLY A 36 24.75 -8.09 17.66
N ASP A 37 25.84 -7.66 18.30
CA ASP A 37 26.48 -8.42 19.37
C ASP A 37 25.77 -8.21 20.73
N TYR A 38 24.93 -9.17 21.10
CA TYR A 38 24.22 -9.21 22.39
C TYR A 38 24.69 -10.32 23.32
N ASN A 39 25.68 -11.12 22.90
CA ASN A 39 26.09 -12.34 23.61
C ASN A 39 27.18 -12.09 24.65
N GLY A 40 27.67 -10.86 24.79
CA GLY A 40 28.55 -10.45 25.89
C GLY A 40 27.79 -9.98 27.14
N ASN A 41 28.29 -10.31 28.33
CA ASN A 41 27.77 -9.90 29.66
C ASN A 41 27.68 -8.37 29.89
N THR A 42 27.96 -7.55 28.89
CA THR A 42 27.70 -6.12 28.89
C THR A 42 26.46 -5.84 28.04
N LYS A 43 25.33 -5.55 28.69
CA LYS A 43 24.18 -4.93 28.03
C LYS A 43 24.64 -3.63 27.36
N GLY A 44 24.92 -3.69 26.06
CA GLY A 44 25.42 -2.56 25.28
C GLY A 44 26.80 -2.76 24.65
N GLY A 45 27.09 -3.95 24.11
CA GLY A 45 28.29 -4.18 23.30
C GLY A 45 28.36 -3.18 22.15
N GLY A 46 29.46 -2.43 22.07
CA GLY A 46 29.70 -1.49 20.99
C GLY A 46 29.75 -2.20 19.64
N GLN A 47 29.05 -1.66 18.64
CA GLN A 47 29.09 -2.11 17.25
C GLN A 47 30.50 -1.89 16.69
N THR A 48 31.38 -2.89 16.69
CA THR A 48 32.73 -2.72 16.12
C THR A 48 33.01 -3.55 14.87
N ASP A 49 32.25 -4.61 14.55
CA ASP A 49 32.57 -5.46 13.38
C ASP A 49 31.33 -5.91 12.59
N ALA A 50 31.16 -5.37 11.38
CA ALA A 50 30.08 -5.71 10.43
C ALA A 50 30.13 -7.17 9.93
N PRO A 51 29.01 -7.77 9.44
CA PRO A 51 27.75 -7.14 9.03
C PRO A 51 26.63 -7.22 10.07
N TYR A 52 26.37 -6.09 10.72
CA TYR A 52 25.23 -5.88 11.62
C TYR A 52 24.20 -4.96 10.97
N LEU A 53 22.92 -5.12 11.31
CA LEU A 53 21.91 -4.14 10.92
C LEU A 53 22.21 -2.81 11.63
N PRO A 54 21.97 -1.66 10.96
CA PRO A 54 21.94 -0.38 11.65
C PRO A 54 21.01 -0.43 12.87
N LYS A 55 21.37 0.24 13.96
CA LYS A 55 20.61 0.17 15.23
C LYS A 55 19.12 0.51 15.09
N ALA A 56 18.77 1.38 14.13
CA ALA A 56 17.37 1.72 13.85
C ALA A 56 16.56 0.54 13.27
N LEU A 57 17.22 -0.40 12.60
CA LEU A 57 16.63 -1.56 11.92
C LEU A 57 16.75 -2.84 12.74
N ASP A 58 17.64 -2.88 13.73
CA ASP A 58 17.74 -3.97 14.69
C ASP A 58 16.58 -3.93 15.69
N ASN A 59 15.46 -4.49 15.24
CA ASN A 59 14.29 -4.72 16.07
C ASN A 59 13.41 -5.81 15.45
N ARG A 60 12.47 -6.32 16.25
CA ARG A 60 11.54 -7.41 15.88
C ARG A 60 10.58 -7.08 14.74
N HIS A 61 10.49 -5.83 14.29
CA HIS A 61 9.70 -5.47 13.12
C HIS A 61 10.40 -5.91 11.82
N TYR A 62 11.73 -5.85 11.81
CA TYR A 62 12.53 -6.14 10.61
C TYR A 62 13.24 -7.50 10.66
N SER A 63 13.54 -8.03 11.85
CA SER A 63 14.18 -9.33 12.04
C SER A 63 13.68 -10.05 13.28
N ILE A 64 13.25 -11.30 13.13
CA ILE A 64 12.89 -12.21 14.22
C ILE A 64 14.12 -12.57 15.08
N MET A 65 15.32 -12.39 14.53
CA MET A 65 16.59 -12.59 15.20
C MET A 65 16.91 -11.47 16.20
N SER A 66 16.22 -10.33 16.17
CA SER A 66 16.44 -9.25 17.13
C SER A 66 15.81 -9.50 18.50
N TYR A 67 16.50 -9.02 19.55
CA TYR A 67 15.93 -8.96 20.90
C TYR A 67 15.17 -7.67 21.20
N TYR A 68 15.30 -6.62 20.38
CA TYR A 68 14.68 -5.32 20.65
C TYR A 68 13.27 -5.21 20.09
N ASN A 69 12.41 -4.52 20.83
CA ASN A 69 11.08 -4.13 20.34
C ASN A 69 11.19 -2.90 19.45
N SER A 70 10.20 -2.70 18.58
CA SER A 70 10.10 -1.51 17.73
C SER A 70 9.00 -0.57 18.20
N SER A 71 9.24 0.74 18.16
CA SER A 71 8.17 1.73 18.31
C SER A 71 7.27 1.82 17.08
N GLU A 72 7.70 1.32 15.92
CA GLU A 72 6.86 1.15 14.71
C GLU A 72 5.91 -0.06 14.83
N TYR A 73 5.99 -0.77 15.96
CA TYR A 73 5.30 -2.02 16.23
C TYR A 73 4.59 -1.95 17.58
N HIS A 74 3.28 -1.77 17.64
CA HIS A 74 2.58 -1.86 18.93
C HIS A 74 1.28 -2.63 18.79
N VAL A 75 1.40 -3.96 18.77
CA VAL A 75 0.43 -4.79 19.49
C VAL A 75 1.19 -5.48 20.63
N SER A 76 0.93 -5.05 21.86
CA SER A 76 1.55 -5.66 23.04
C SER A 76 1.19 -7.15 23.08
N GLY A 77 2.21 -8.02 23.16
CA GLY A 77 2.02 -9.46 23.31
C GLY A 77 1.84 -10.25 22.02
N VAL A 78 1.97 -9.63 20.83
CA VAL A 78 1.92 -10.33 19.54
C VAL A 78 3.32 -10.39 18.94
N TYR A 79 3.69 -11.54 18.40
CA TYR A 79 5.01 -11.81 17.85
C TYR A 79 4.94 -12.29 16.40
N ALA A 80 5.99 -12.01 15.64
CA ALA A 80 6.17 -12.50 14.27
C ALA A 80 6.02 -14.01 14.20
N SER A 81 5.27 -14.47 13.18
CA SER A 81 5.02 -15.89 12.92
C SER A 81 5.67 -16.38 11.63
N THR A 82 6.47 -15.52 10.99
CA THR A 82 7.29 -15.84 9.84
C THR A 82 8.68 -15.26 10.08
N PRO A 83 9.71 -15.70 9.32
CA PRO A 83 10.88 -14.85 9.09
C PRO A 83 10.42 -13.45 8.66
N MET A 84 11.06 -12.42 9.19
CA MET A 84 10.77 -11.02 8.87
C MET A 84 11.64 -10.55 7.69
N LEU A 85 11.41 -9.32 7.22
CA LEU A 85 11.97 -8.78 5.98
C LEU A 85 13.48 -9.07 5.79
N TYR A 86 14.31 -8.79 6.79
CA TYR A 86 15.76 -9.01 6.67
C TYR A 86 16.17 -10.46 6.94
N ASP A 87 15.37 -11.23 7.68
CA ASP A 87 15.62 -12.68 7.81
C ASP A 87 15.41 -13.38 6.46
N VAL A 88 14.38 -12.98 5.71
CA VAL A 88 14.13 -13.48 4.35
C VAL A 88 15.29 -13.12 3.42
N ALA A 89 15.73 -11.85 3.42
CA ALA A 89 16.86 -11.44 2.60
C ALA A 89 18.15 -12.20 2.95
N ALA A 90 18.44 -12.38 4.25
CA ALA A 90 19.62 -13.09 4.71
C ALA A 90 19.58 -14.58 4.34
N ILE A 91 18.46 -15.26 4.55
CA ILE A 91 18.34 -16.69 4.25
C ILE A 91 18.41 -16.94 2.74
N GLN A 92 17.80 -16.08 1.93
CA GLN A 92 17.91 -16.14 0.47
C GLN A 92 19.34 -15.85 -0.01
N LYS A 93 20.09 -15.01 0.70
CA LYS A 93 21.51 -14.77 0.39
C LYS A 93 22.38 -16.01 0.64
N LEU A 94 22.09 -16.77 1.70
CA LEU A 94 22.83 -17.98 2.06
C LEU A 94 22.50 -19.17 1.16
N TYR A 95 21.23 -19.35 0.81
CA TYR A 95 20.74 -20.58 0.17
C TYR A 95 20.08 -20.39 -1.19
N GLY A 96 19.94 -19.16 -1.67
CA GLY A 96 19.19 -18.82 -2.88
C GLY A 96 17.70 -18.58 -2.58
N ALA A 97 17.05 -17.78 -3.43
CA ALA A 97 15.60 -17.58 -3.37
C ALA A 97 14.88 -18.83 -3.90
N ASN A 98 13.86 -19.29 -3.16
CA ASN A 98 13.02 -20.40 -3.60
C ASN A 98 11.96 -19.88 -4.59
N THR A 99 12.13 -20.21 -5.87
CA THR A 99 11.28 -19.75 -6.98
C THR A 99 10.02 -20.59 -7.19
N SER A 100 9.64 -21.43 -6.24
CA SER A 100 8.41 -22.25 -6.29
C SER A 100 7.44 -21.93 -5.16
N VAL A 101 7.76 -20.97 -4.29
CA VAL A 101 6.89 -20.55 -3.20
C VAL A 101 5.73 -19.76 -3.76
N ARG A 102 4.54 -20.37 -3.79
CA ARG A 102 3.29 -19.72 -4.20
C ARG A 102 3.31 -19.15 -5.63
N ALA A 103 4.08 -19.77 -6.54
CA ALA A 103 4.37 -19.27 -7.90
C ALA A 103 3.18 -19.09 -8.89
N GLY A 104 1.94 -19.11 -8.43
CA GLY A 104 0.77 -18.73 -9.22
C GLY A 104 -0.18 -17.87 -8.37
N ASP A 105 -1.24 -17.36 -9.00
CA ASP A 105 -2.12 -16.36 -8.37
C ASP A 105 -2.61 -16.75 -6.96
N THR A 106 -2.21 -15.94 -5.99
CA THR A 106 -2.34 -16.18 -4.57
C THR A 106 -3.09 -15.04 -3.89
N ARG A 107 -4.10 -15.40 -3.09
CA ARG A 107 -4.81 -14.46 -2.21
C ARG A 107 -4.21 -14.49 -0.81
N TYR A 108 -3.79 -13.32 -0.33
CA TYR A 108 -3.35 -13.03 1.03
C TYR A 108 -4.43 -12.24 1.77
N GLY A 109 -4.75 -12.65 2.99
CA GLY A 109 -5.79 -12.03 3.82
C GLY A 109 -7.11 -12.79 3.85
N VAL A 110 -8.23 -12.07 3.81
CA VAL A 110 -9.57 -12.67 3.98
C VAL A 110 -9.88 -13.62 2.82
N GLY A 111 -10.28 -14.85 3.16
CA GLY A 111 -10.51 -15.92 2.19
C GLY A 111 -9.25 -16.42 1.48
N GLY A 112 -8.06 -16.04 1.98
CA GLY A 112 -6.78 -16.36 1.37
C GLY A 112 -6.11 -17.64 1.85
N THR A 113 -4.89 -17.84 1.36
CA THR A 113 -4.02 -18.99 1.61
C THR A 113 -3.76 -19.24 3.09
N ALA A 114 -3.70 -20.52 3.47
CA ALA A 114 -3.38 -20.93 4.85
C ALA A 114 -2.06 -20.29 5.33
N GLY A 115 -2.07 -19.75 6.55
CA GLY A 115 -0.95 -18.97 7.10
C GLY A 115 -1.02 -17.46 6.84
N PHE A 116 -1.86 -17.03 5.89
CA PHE A 116 -2.17 -15.62 5.63
C PHE A 116 -3.66 -15.32 5.70
N SER A 117 -4.45 -16.22 6.32
CA SER A 117 -5.87 -15.96 6.59
C SER A 117 -5.99 -15.00 7.78
N TRP A 118 -6.33 -13.75 7.45
CA TRP A 118 -6.47 -12.67 8.41
C TRP A 118 -7.93 -12.42 8.74
N THR A 119 -8.18 -11.94 9.95
CA THR A 119 -9.51 -11.47 10.37
C THR A 119 -9.34 -10.15 11.10
N GLU A 120 -10.40 -9.33 11.10
CA GLU A 120 -10.37 -7.97 11.64
C GLU A 120 -9.94 -7.87 13.11
N ASN A 121 -10.12 -8.95 13.87
CA ASN A 121 -9.78 -9.01 15.30
C ASN A 121 -8.56 -9.89 15.59
N LYS A 122 -7.97 -10.51 14.57
CA LYS A 122 -6.71 -11.24 14.72
C LYS A 122 -5.58 -10.23 14.64
N HIS A 123 -4.67 -10.32 15.59
CA HIS A 123 -3.39 -9.64 15.50
C HIS A 123 -2.34 -10.62 14.99
N PHE A 124 -1.57 -10.19 14.00
CA PHE A 124 -0.61 -11.02 13.32
C PHE A 124 0.51 -10.15 12.78
N VAL A 125 1.67 -10.76 12.61
CA VAL A 125 2.85 -10.13 12.05
C VAL A 125 3.54 -11.13 11.14
N SER A 126 3.72 -10.72 9.90
CA SER A 126 4.20 -11.61 8.84
C SER A 126 4.95 -10.86 7.76
N THR A 127 5.72 -11.62 6.99
CA THR A 127 6.30 -11.19 5.71
C THR A 127 5.77 -12.10 4.62
N ILE A 128 5.25 -11.50 3.57
CA ILE A 128 4.82 -12.17 2.35
C ILE A 128 6.06 -12.44 1.50
N VAL A 129 6.18 -13.68 1.05
CA VAL A 129 7.15 -14.11 0.03
C VAL A 129 6.35 -14.78 -1.07
N ASP A 130 6.38 -14.22 -2.25
CA ASP A 130 5.82 -14.84 -3.44
C ASP A 130 6.90 -14.92 -4.52
N SER A 131 6.84 -15.95 -5.36
CA SER A 131 7.76 -16.19 -6.45
C SER A 131 7.12 -16.08 -7.83
N GLY A 132 5.82 -15.83 -7.92
CA GLY A 132 5.15 -15.55 -9.19
C GLY A 132 3.64 -15.71 -9.13
N GLY A 133 2.99 -15.31 -10.21
CA GLY A 133 1.58 -14.97 -10.21
C GLY A 133 1.45 -13.64 -10.91
N ALA A 134 0.36 -13.41 -11.62
CA ALA A 134 0.07 -12.10 -12.23
C ALA A 134 -1.23 -11.51 -11.65
N GLY A 135 -1.75 -12.16 -10.62
CA GLY A 135 -3.00 -11.81 -9.97
C GLY A 135 -2.96 -11.97 -8.47
N ASP A 136 -1.76 -11.90 -7.88
CA ASP A 136 -1.60 -11.95 -6.44
C ASP A 136 -2.28 -10.75 -5.80
N ILE A 137 -2.99 -11.00 -4.71
CA ILE A 137 -3.81 -9.97 -4.06
C ILE A 137 -3.63 -9.97 -2.55
N ILE A 138 -3.41 -8.79 -1.98
CA ILE A 138 -3.59 -8.52 -0.56
C ILE A 138 -5.01 -7.97 -0.37
N SER A 139 -5.86 -8.71 0.34
CA SER A 139 -7.28 -8.36 0.49
C SER A 139 -7.76 -8.50 1.92
N VAL A 140 -8.33 -7.44 2.47
CA VAL A 140 -9.12 -7.51 3.71
C VAL A 140 -10.60 -7.76 3.45
N GLY A 141 -11.04 -7.59 2.20
CA GLY A 141 -12.40 -7.82 1.74
C GLY A 141 -13.41 -6.78 2.24
N PRO A 142 -14.58 -6.69 1.58
CA PRO A 142 -15.47 -5.53 1.66
C PRO A 142 -16.18 -5.37 3.01
N SER A 143 -16.18 -6.40 3.87
CA SER A 143 -16.81 -6.34 5.20
C SER A 143 -15.86 -5.89 6.31
N TRP A 144 -14.61 -5.59 5.97
CA TRP A 144 -13.60 -5.19 6.95
C TRP A 144 -13.74 -3.71 7.30
N ARG A 145 -14.16 -3.39 8.52
CA ARG A 145 -14.60 -2.05 8.88
C ARG A 145 -13.49 -1.10 9.31
N LYS A 146 -12.37 -1.66 9.79
CA LYS A 146 -11.20 -0.89 10.21
C LYS A 146 -10.39 -0.44 9.00
N SER A 147 -10.09 0.85 8.93
CA SER A 147 -9.19 1.38 7.91
C SER A 147 -7.83 0.68 7.90
N VAL A 148 -7.31 0.44 6.70
CA VAL A 148 -6.01 -0.20 6.45
C VAL A 148 -5.10 0.68 5.60
N TYR A 149 -3.80 0.45 5.72
CA TYR A 149 -2.80 0.95 4.78
C TYR A 149 -2.15 -0.25 4.12
N ILE A 150 -2.34 -0.40 2.81
CA ILE A 150 -1.74 -1.47 2.01
C ILE A 150 -0.72 -0.84 1.06
N ASP A 151 0.52 -1.33 1.13
CA ASP A 151 1.66 -0.90 0.33
C ASP A 151 2.23 -2.11 -0.41
N LEU A 152 2.00 -2.17 -1.72
CA LEU A 152 2.37 -3.31 -2.58
C LEU A 152 3.85 -3.32 -2.96
N ARG A 153 4.63 -2.32 -2.56
CA ARG A 153 6.06 -2.26 -2.89
C ARG A 153 6.85 -3.25 -2.04
N GLN A 154 7.73 -3.99 -2.70
CA GLN A 154 8.70 -4.84 -2.03
C GLN A 154 9.54 -4.08 -1.00
N GLY A 155 9.90 -4.73 0.10
CA GLY A 155 10.64 -4.12 1.20
C GLY A 155 9.85 -3.08 2.00
N ARG A 156 8.55 -2.91 1.72
CA ARG A 156 7.66 -2.05 2.50
C ARG A 156 6.78 -2.87 3.42
N PHE A 157 6.12 -2.13 4.30
CA PHE A 157 5.20 -2.68 5.27
C PHE A 157 3.84 -1.99 5.16
N SER A 158 2.81 -2.79 5.33
CA SER A 158 1.40 -2.44 5.41
C SER A 158 0.93 -2.45 6.86
N ALA A 159 -0.14 -1.69 7.14
CA ALA A 159 -0.86 -1.71 8.40
C ALA A 159 -2.23 -2.38 8.18
N ILE A 160 -2.31 -3.68 8.47
CA ILE A 160 -3.49 -4.53 8.23
C ILE A 160 -3.93 -5.12 9.56
N SER A 161 -5.14 -4.79 10.01
CA SER A 161 -5.68 -5.14 11.34
C SER A 161 -5.09 -4.35 12.52
N GLY A 162 -5.89 -3.40 13.02
CA GLY A 162 -6.06 -3.16 14.45
C GLY A 162 -4.82 -2.90 15.30
N VAL A 163 -4.05 -1.85 15.00
CA VAL A 163 -3.52 -1.00 16.08
C VAL A 163 -4.45 0.22 16.19
N ALA A 164 -5.63 -0.02 16.75
CA ALA A 164 -6.55 1.07 17.06
C ALA A 164 -5.97 1.87 18.23
N ASP A 165 -5.69 3.15 18.01
CA ASP A 165 -5.63 4.12 19.09
C ASP A 165 -7.07 4.33 19.58
N THR A 166 -7.44 3.65 20.65
CA THR A 166 -8.79 3.74 21.24
C THR A 166 -9.05 5.07 21.95
N THR A 167 -8.18 6.07 21.83
CA THR A 167 -8.32 7.34 22.56
C THR A 167 -9.10 8.44 21.83
N LYS A 168 -9.56 8.26 20.58
CA LYS A 168 -10.39 9.28 19.91
C LYS A 168 -11.63 8.71 19.24
N SER A 169 -12.79 9.11 19.77
CA SER A 169 -14.11 8.83 19.24
C SER A 169 -14.28 9.36 17.82
N GLY A 170 -14.65 8.50 16.87
CA GLY A 170 -15.40 8.90 15.67
C GLY A 170 -14.71 8.73 14.32
N GLU A 171 -13.39 8.59 14.25
CA GLU A 171 -12.69 8.26 12.99
C GLU A 171 -11.74 7.08 13.25
N GLN A 172 -12.05 5.91 12.69
CA GLN A 172 -11.14 4.77 12.71
C GLN A 172 -10.07 5.00 11.65
N LYS A 173 -9.07 5.83 11.91
CA LYS A 173 -7.93 5.99 10.99
C LYS A 173 -6.99 4.80 11.13
N ALA A 174 -6.43 4.32 10.02
CA ALA A 174 -5.20 3.56 10.09
C ALA A 174 -4.20 4.41 10.88
N VAL A 175 -3.77 3.95 12.06
CA VAL A 175 -2.84 4.74 12.87
C VAL A 175 -1.50 4.71 12.14
N SER A 176 -1.17 5.83 11.51
CA SER A 176 0.11 6.05 10.85
C SER A 176 1.25 5.57 11.75
N GLY A 177 2.07 4.66 11.22
CA GLY A 177 3.31 4.22 11.84
C GLY A 177 3.27 2.85 12.53
N LYS A 178 2.13 2.15 12.60
CA LYS A 178 2.07 0.79 13.17
C LYS A 178 1.86 -0.24 12.07
N LYS A 179 2.93 -0.90 11.66
CA LYS A 179 2.92 -1.78 10.48
C LYS A 179 3.18 -3.22 10.90
N ASN A 180 2.59 -4.17 10.21
CA ASN A 180 2.59 -5.57 10.65
C ASN A 180 2.70 -6.60 9.52
N VAL A 181 2.49 -6.20 8.26
CA VAL A 181 2.68 -7.08 7.10
C VAL A 181 3.76 -6.51 6.21
N ALA A 182 4.86 -7.22 6.01
CA ALA A 182 5.88 -6.86 5.02
C ALA A 182 5.68 -7.61 3.71
N ILE A 183 6.22 -7.05 2.63
CA ILE A 183 6.48 -7.77 1.37
C ILE A 183 7.99 -7.93 1.23
N ALA A 184 8.48 -9.14 1.03
CA ALA A 184 9.91 -9.42 0.88
C ALA A 184 10.49 -8.78 -0.39
N TYR A 185 11.80 -8.54 -0.39
CA TYR A 185 12.52 -8.15 -1.61
C TYR A 185 12.42 -9.26 -2.66
N GLY A 186 12.21 -8.87 -3.92
CA GLY A 186 12.00 -9.78 -5.04
C GLY A 186 10.59 -10.34 -5.17
N THR A 187 9.68 -10.04 -4.24
CA THR A 187 8.26 -10.39 -4.34
C THR A 187 7.46 -9.23 -4.95
N ILE A 188 6.67 -9.53 -5.98
CA ILE A 188 5.71 -8.60 -6.59
C ILE A 188 4.31 -9.07 -6.22
N ILE A 189 3.42 -8.11 -5.94
CA ILE A 189 2.00 -8.36 -5.70
C ILE A 189 1.24 -7.34 -6.55
N GLU A 190 0.30 -7.79 -7.37
CA GLU A 190 -0.32 -6.93 -8.39
C GLU A 190 -1.60 -6.24 -7.89
N ARG A 191 -2.21 -6.72 -6.81
CA ARG A 191 -3.55 -6.27 -6.43
C ARG A 191 -3.68 -5.99 -4.94
N ALA A 192 -4.48 -4.97 -4.62
CA ALA A 192 -4.91 -4.67 -3.26
C ALA A 192 -6.42 -4.46 -3.19
N GLU A 193 -7.04 -4.96 -2.13
CA GLU A 193 -8.46 -4.76 -1.85
C GLU A 193 -8.63 -4.33 -0.38
N GLY A 194 -9.12 -3.10 -0.21
CA GLY A 194 -9.57 -2.51 1.04
C GLY A 194 -10.88 -3.10 1.54
N GLY A 195 -11.45 -2.47 2.56
CA GLY A 195 -12.68 -2.86 3.23
C GLY A 195 -13.75 -1.78 3.18
N SER A 196 -14.52 -1.67 4.26
CA SER A 196 -15.50 -0.59 4.43
C SER A 196 -14.95 0.58 5.27
N GLY A 197 -13.61 0.70 5.34
CA GLY A 197 -12.88 1.67 6.14
C GLY A 197 -12.54 2.93 5.33
N HIS A 198 -11.60 3.74 5.82
CA HIS A 198 -10.99 4.84 5.05
C HIS A 198 -9.57 4.42 4.73
N ASP A 199 -9.43 3.67 3.65
CA ASP A 199 -8.24 2.92 3.33
C ASP A 199 -7.26 3.74 2.53
N LYS A 200 -5.98 3.37 2.65
CA LYS A 200 -4.93 3.88 1.78
C LYS A 200 -4.25 2.73 1.07
N LEU A 201 -4.37 2.70 -0.24
CA LEU A 201 -3.81 1.67 -1.11
C LEU A 201 -2.71 2.29 -1.97
N VAL A 202 -1.53 1.69 -1.95
CA VAL A 202 -0.38 2.12 -2.73
C VAL A 202 0.13 0.94 -3.53
N GLY A 203 0.09 1.06 -4.85
CA GLY A 203 0.66 0.10 -5.78
C GLY A 203 2.19 0.18 -5.85
N ASN A 204 2.77 -0.45 -6.85
CA ASN A 204 4.20 -0.64 -7.03
C ASN A 204 4.68 -0.21 -8.42
N GLU A 205 5.54 -0.99 -9.07
CA GLU A 205 6.11 -0.67 -10.40
C GLU A 205 5.50 -1.55 -11.51
N ALA A 206 4.57 -2.44 -11.14
CA ALA A 206 3.82 -3.28 -12.06
C ALA A 206 2.41 -2.70 -12.25
N ASP A 207 1.74 -3.11 -13.33
CA ASP A 207 0.33 -2.78 -13.54
C ASP A 207 -0.53 -3.33 -12.39
N ASN A 208 -1.21 -2.45 -11.66
CA ASN A 208 -1.93 -2.80 -10.45
C ASN A 208 -3.45 -2.65 -10.56
N GLY A 209 -4.16 -3.49 -9.82
CA GLY A 209 -5.59 -3.36 -9.57
C GLY A 209 -5.84 -3.00 -8.11
N LEU A 210 -6.39 -1.81 -7.85
CA LEU A 210 -6.66 -1.33 -6.49
C LEU A 210 -8.17 -1.11 -6.29
N TRP A 211 -8.73 -1.76 -5.27
CA TRP A 211 -10.15 -1.62 -4.88
C TRP A 211 -10.25 -1.02 -3.47
N GLY A 212 -10.74 0.21 -3.35
CA GLY A 212 -11.02 0.87 -2.07
C GLY A 212 -12.20 0.21 -1.33
N ASN A 213 -13.30 0.00 -2.06
CA ASN A 213 -14.60 -0.53 -1.63
C ASN A 213 -15.52 0.55 -1.02
N ASP A 214 -15.84 0.48 0.28
CA ASP A 214 -16.76 1.43 0.91
C ASP A 214 -15.93 2.36 1.83
N GLY A 215 -16.28 3.64 1.91
CA GLY A 215 -15.60 4.66 2.69
C GLY A 215 -14.73 5.57 1.84
N ASN A 216 -14.17 6.62 2.45
CA ASN A 216 -13.34 7.61 1.76
C ASN A 216 -11.90 7.12 1.65
N ASP A 217 -11.54 6.57 0.49
CA ASP A 217 -10.28 5.89 0.27
C ASP A 217 -9.26 6.78 -0.44
N THR A 218 -7.97 6.45 -0.30
CA THR A 218 -6.87 7.06 -1.05
C THR A 218 -6.14 5.99 -1.85
N LEU A 219 -6.22 6.09 -3.17
CA LEU A 219 -5.61 5.14 -4.11
C LEU A 219 -4.45 5.80 -4.84
N ILE A 220 -3.29 5.16 -4.80
CA ILE A 220 -2.06 5.59 -5.49
C ILE A 220 -1.59 4.41 -6.33
N GLY A 221 -1.72 4.49 -7.65
CA GLY A 221 -1.28 3.44 -8.58
C GLY A 221 0.22 3.20 -8.48
N GLY A 222 1.01 4.25 -8.71
CA GLY A 222 2.45 4.15 -8.75
C GLY A 222 2.91 4.01 -10.19
N ILE A 223 4.04 3.35 -10.43
CA ILE A 223 4.53 3.17 -11.80
C ILE A 223 3.80 1.96 -12.41
N GLY A 224 3.35 2.06 -13.65
CA GLY A 224 2.57 1.04 -14.34
C GLY A 224 1.36 1.65 -15.03
N ASN A 225 0.57 0.82 -15.71
CA ASN A 225 -0.76 1.20 -16.17
C ASN A 225 -1.78 0.62 -15.20
N ASP A 226 -2.20 1.44 -14.24
CA ASP A 226 -3.00 0.96 -13.12
C ASP A 226 -4.50 1.09 -13.38
N THR A 227 -5.30 0.24 -12.73
CA THR A 227 -6.75 0.37 -12.70
C THR A 227 -7.22 0.54 -11.27
N LEU A 228 -7.87 1.68 -11.02
CA LEU A 228 -8.23 2.16 -9.69
C LEU A 228 -9.76 2.22 -9.55
N TYR A 229 -10.26 1.60 -8.49
CA TYR A 229 -11.67 1.54 -8.15
C TYR A 229 -11.85 2.05 -6.72
N GLY A 230 -12.24 3.32 -6.55
CA GLY A 230 -12.51 3.91 -5.23
C GLY A 230 -13.70 3.22 -4.59
N GLY A 231 -14.85 3.29 -5.25
CA GLY A 231 -16.06 2.60 -4.82
C GLY A 231 -17.04 3.58 -4.20
N ARG A 232 -17.66 3.24 -3.07
CA ARG A 232 -18.60 4.17 -2.41
C ARG A 232 -17.84 5.04 -1.44
N GLY A 233 -17.86 6.35 -1.61
CA GLY A 233 -17.22 7.24 -0.67
C GLY A 233 -16.96 8.58 -1.30
N ASN A 234 -16.15 9.41 -0.66
CA ASN A 234 -15.47 10.50 -1.35
C ASN A 234 -14.00 10.07 -1.45
N ASP A 235 -13.62 9.56 -2.61
CA ASP A 235 -12.33 8.92 -2.83
C ASP A 235 -11.30 9.89 -3.39
N THR A 236 -10.04 9.58 -3.16
CA THR A 236 -8.91 10.38 -3.66
C THR A 236 -7.94 9.51 -4.43
N TYR A 237 -7.83 9.77 -5.72
CA TYR A 237 -6.85 9.15 -6.61
C TYR A 237 -5.66 10.08 -6.74
N ARG A 238 -4.47 9.57 -6.50
CA ARG A 238 -3.26 10.37 -6.59
C ARG A 238 -2.34 9.83 -7.65
N TYR A 239 -2.16 10.65 -8.67
CA TYR A 239 -1.29 10.38 -9.80
C TYR A 239 -0.05 11.25 -9.72
N THR A 240 1.11 10.68 -9.98
CA THR A 240 2.38 11.39 -10.15
C THR A 240 2.81 11.33 -11.61
N LEU A 241 3.31 12.45 -12.13
CA LEU A 241 3.86 12.46 -13.49
C LEU A 241 4.94 11.37 -13.68
N GLY A 242 4.74 10.50 -14.66
CA GLY A 242 5.61 9.37 -14.95
C GLY A 242 5.13 8.03 -14.38
N ASP A 243 3.99 8.02 -13.67
CA ASP A 243 3.34 6.80 -13.17
C ASP A 243 2.95 5.88 -14.34
N GLY A 244 2.28 6.41 -15.36
CA GLY A 244 1.95 5.67 -16.59
C GLY A 244 0.61 6.08 -17.17
N ASN A 245 -0.14 5.14 -17.75
CA ASN A 245 -1.50 5.38 -18.25
C ASN A 245 -2.52 4.68 -17.37
N ASP A 246 -3.06 5.44 -16.42
CA ASP A 246 -3.96 4.89 -15.40
C ASP A 246 -5.43 5.06 -15.78
N VAL A 247 -6.27 4.20 -15.21
CA VAL A 247 -7.71 4.20 -15.41
C VAL A 247 -8.43 4.26 -14.06
N ILE A 248 -9.33 5.24 -13.88
CA ILE A 248 -10.35 5.24 -12.82
C ILE A 248 -11.65 4.68 -13.35
N ASP A 249 -12.25 3.77 -12.60
CA ASP A 249 -13.62 3.31 -12.81
C ASP A 249 -14.39 3.30 -11.47
N GLU A 250 -15.30 4.26 -11.32
CA GLU A 250 -16.13 4.44 -10.11
C GLU A 250 -17.33 3.50 -10.01
N GLN A 251 -17.52 2.59 -10.99
CA GLN A 251 -18.50 1.50 -10.94
C GLN A 251 -19.94 1.87 -10.51
N ASN A 252 -20.40 3.09 -10.82
CA ASN A 252 -21.73 3.62 -10.47
C ASN A 252 -22.03 3.62 -8.96
N LYS A 253 -21.05 3.97 -8.13
CA LYS A 253 -21.17 3.96 -6.66
C LYS A 253 -21.48 5.33 -6.05
N GLY A 254 -21.21 6.42 -6.78
CA GLY A 254 -21.43 7.81 -6.35
C GLY A 254 -20.45 8.26 -5.28
N GLY A 255 -20.29 9.58 -5.15
CA GLY A 255 -19.25 10.15 -4.31
C GLY A 255 -19.02 11.62 -4.62
N ASN A 256 -18.03 12.22 -3.97
CA ASN A 256 -17.40 13.46 -4.42
C ASN A 256 -15.91 13.19 -4.48
N ASP A 257 -15.49 12.66 -5.61
CA ASP A 257 -14.20 12.06 -5.83
C ASP A 257 -13.21 13.07 -6.38
N ILE A 258 -11.96 12.84 -6.04
CA ILE A 258 -10.86 13.76 -6.25
C ILE A 258 -9.77 13.05 -7.03
N LEU A 259 -9.37 13.63 -8.16
CA LEU A 259 -8.10 13.31 -8.82
C LEU A 259 -7.06 14.35 -8.42
N GLU A 260 -6.02 13.92 -7.73
CA GLU A 260 -4.83 14.72 -7.42
C GLU A 260 -3.70 14.39 -8.40
N ILE A 261 -3.22 15.39 -9.12
CA ILE A 261 -2.04 15.28 -9.96
C ILE A 261 -0.89 16.01 -9.29
N ALA A 262 0.14 15.24 -8.94
CA ALA A 262 1.41 15.74 -8.44
C ALA A 262 2.49 15.62 -9.53
N SER A 263 3.44 16.54 -9.50
CA SER A 263 4.58 16.55 -10.40
C SER A 263 5.86 16.72 -9.59
N ALA A 264 6.95 16.09 -10.01
CA ALA A 264 8.29 16.36 -9.49
C ALA A 264 8.95 17.58 -10.16
N ILE A 265 8.39 18.04 -11.29
CA ILE A 265 8.82 19.23 -12.03
C ILE A 265 7.79 20.35 -11.87
N ASP A 266 8.27 21.60 -11.94
CA ASP A 266 7.38 22.75 -12.06
C ASP A 266 6.76 22.73 -13.46
N TRP A 267 5.44 22.72 -13.50
CA TRP A 267 4.63 22.83 -14.71
C TRP A 267 3.84 24.12 -14.65
N ASP A 268 3.54 24.71 -15.80
CA ASP A 268 2.83 26.01 -15.89
C ASP A 268 1.33 25.87 -15.54
N GLY A 269 0.92 24.68 -15.10
CA GLY A 269 -0.40 24.34 -14.61
C GLY A 269 -1.27 23.75 -15.70
N ILE A 270 -2.51 24.24 -15.81
CA ILE A 270 -3.53 23.64 -16.68
C ILE A 270 -3.24 23.74 -18.20
N SER A 271 -2.32 24.61 -18.63
CA SER A 271 -1.90 24.70 -20.04
C SER A 271 -1.24 23.42 -20.57
N ASP A 272 -0.66 22.64 -19.65
CA ASP A 272 0.05 21.39 -19.93
C ASP A 272 -0.89 20.17 -19.83
N LEU A 273 -2.18 20.42 -19.57
CA LEU A 273 -3.25 19.44 -19.60
C LEU A 273 -4.06 19.55 -20.88
N SER A 274 -4.27 18.42 -21.55
CA SER A 274 -5.25 18.29 -22.63
C SER A 274 -6.31 17.27 -22.26
N PHE A 275 -7.56 17.59 -22.59
CA PHE A 275 -8.72 16.77 -22.28
C PHE A 275 -9.35 16.24 -23.55
N LYS A 276 -9.81 15.00 -23.55
CA LYS A 276 -10.49 14.41 -24.70
C LYS A 276 -11.58 13.45 -24.25
N ARG A 277 -12.75 13.50 -24.89
CA ARG A 277 -13.80 12.50 -24.68
C ARG A 277 -13.36 11.15 -25.27
N ILE A 278 -13.51 10.09 -24.49
CA ILE A 278 -13.18 8.71 -24.85
C ILE A 278 -14.40 7.78 -24.67
N ASN A 279 -14.26 6.51 -25.05
CA ASN A 279 -15.29 5.47 -24.83
C ASN A 279 -16.68 5.85 -25.36
N GLY A 280 -16.75 6.19 -26.65
CA GLY A 280 -18.01 6.62 -27.30
C GLY A 280 -18.54 7.96 -26.76
N GLY A 281 -17.70 8.71 -26.06
CA GLY A 281 -18.07 9.96 -25.40
C GLY A 281 -18.43 9.78 -23.92
N ALA A 282 -18.41 8.58 -23.36
CA ALA A 282 -18.79 8.38 -21.95
C ALA A 282 -17.66 8.70 -20.96
N GLY A 283 -16.38 8.63 -21.38
CA GLY A 283 -15.22 8.86 -20.52
C GLY A 283 -14.45 10.14 -20.85
N LEU A 284 -13.48 10.47 -20.00
CA LEU A 284 -12.57 11.60 -20.15
C LEU A 284 -11.12 11.10 -20.06
N SER A 285 -10.32 11.37 -21.09
CA SER A 285 -8.87 11.26 -21.01
C SER A 285 -8.27 12.62 -20.67
N ILE A 286 -7.34 12.62 -19.73
CA ILE A 286 -6.52 13.75 -19.31
C ILE A 286 -5.09 13.39 -19.68
N SER A 287 -4.51 14.07 -20.66
CA SER A 287 -3.10 13.87 -21.02
C SER A 287 -2.25 14.97 -20.43
N LEU A 288 -1.10 14.57 -19.88
CA LEU A 288 -0.10 15.43 -19.27
C LEU A 288 1.07 15.58 -20.23
N ARG A 289 1.35 16.80 -20.66
CA ARG A 289 2.47 17.12 -21.56
C ARG A 289 3.25 18.36 -21.08
N PRO A 290 3.86 18.32 -19.88
CA PRO A 290 4.70 19.42 -19.40
C PRO A 290 5.96 19.61 -20.25
N ASP A 291 6.49 18.54 -20.85
CA ASP A 291 7.52 18.58 -21.89
C ASP A 291 7.42 17.36 -22.83
N ASP A 292 8.30 17.27 -23.84
CA ASP A 292 8.30 16.18 -24.82
C ASP A 292 8.71 14.81 -24.24
N TYR A 293 9.31 14.76 -23.03
CA TYR A 293 9.94 13.55 -22.46
C TYR A 293 9.15 12.94 -21.30
N LEU A 294 8.42 13.74 -20.53
CA LEU A 294 7.59 13.29 -19.41
C LEU A 294 6.13 13.37 -19.81
N GLN A 295 5.65 12.27 -20.39
CA GLN A 295 4.27 12.11 -20.79
C GLN A 295 3.58 11.09 -19.90
N GLY A 296 2.31 11.35 -19.63
CA GLY A 296 1.44 10.45 -18.90
C GLY A 296 0.01 10.73 -19.29
N SER A 297 -0.87 9.76 -19.08
CA SER A 297 -2.28 10.00 -19.24
C SER A 297 -3.07 9.36 -18.12
N PHE A 298 -4.23 9.94 -17.88
CA PHE A 298 -5.17 9.44 -16.92
C PHE A 298 -6.53 9.36 -17.60
N GLU A 299 -7.17 8.20 -17.54
CA GLU A 299 -8.51 7.99 -18.08
C GLU A 299 -9.50 7.83 -16.95
N ILE A 300 -10.61 8.57 -17.03
CA ILE A 300 -11.75 8.41 -16.13
C ILE A 300 -12.91 7.85 -16.94
N ASN A 301 -13.29 6.62 -16.60
CA ASN A 301 -14.41 5.95 -17.22
C ASN A 301 -15.75 6.52 -16.72
N ASN A 302 -16.76 6.48 -17.59
CA ASN A 302 -18.15 6.76 -17.23
C ASN A 302 -18.44 8.14 -16.61
N MET A 303 -17.63 9.15 -16.94
CA MET A 303 -17.85 10.58 -16.65
C MET A 303 -19.22 11.14 -17.10
N ALA A 304 -20.01 10.41 -17.90
CA ALA A 304 -21.39 10.79 -18.24
C ALA A 304 -22.41 10.47 -17.12
N SER A 305 -22.07 9.59 -16.18
CA SER A 305 -22.93 9.18 -15.06
C SER A 305 -22.59 10.01 -13.82
N ALA A 306 -23.58 10.69 -13.24
CA ALA A 306 -23.39 11.44 -11.99
C ALA A 306 -23.01 10.57 -10.78
N ASN A 307 -23.01 9.24 -10.94
CA ASN A 307 -22.58 8.28 -9.92
C ASN A 307 -21.25 7.61 -10.27
N SER A 308 -20.58 8.04 -11.34
CA SER A 308 -19.28 7.47 -11.77
C SER A 308 -18.28 8.52 -12.20
N GLN A 309 -18.56 9.77 -11.88
CA GLN A 309 -17.69 10.89 -12.20
C GLN A 309 -16.62 10.98 -11.14
N VAL A 310 -15.46 11.47 -11.54
CA VAL A 310 -14.56 12.15 -10.61
C VAL A 310 -14.88 13.63 -10.75
N GLU A 311 -15.29 14.28 -9.67
CA GLU A 311 -15.82 15.64 -9.72
C GLU A 311 -14.70 16.68 -9.73
N THR A 312 -13.63 16.45 -8.96
CA THR A 312 -12.64 17.49 -8.69
C THR A 312 -11.25 17.07 -9.13
N LEU A 313 -10.63 17.88 -9.99
CA LEU A 313 -9.21 17.81 -10.30
C LEU A 313 -8.42 18.81 -9.45
N LYS A 314 -7.32 18.32 -8.91
CA LYS A 314 -6.48 18.97 -7.92
C LYS A 314 -5.03 18.93 -8.37
N LEU A 315 -4.41 20.10 -8.61
CA LEU A 315 -3.06 20.18 -9.14
C LEU A 315 -2.05 20.55 -8.05
N TYR A 316 -0.90 19.88 -8.05
CA TYR A 316 0.20 20.10 -7.12
C TYR A 316 1.53 20.29 -7.87
N GLY A 317 2.37 21.20 -7.36
CA GLY A 317 3.73 21.42 -7.86
C GLY A 317 4.77 20.51 -7.20
N ASN A 318 6.05 20.74 -7.52
CA ASN A 318 7.21 19.93 -7.08
C ASN A 318 7.34 19.76 -5.55
N ASN A 319 6.87 20.73 -4.76
CA ASN A 319 6.92 20.70 -3.30
C ASN A 319 5.60 20.23 -2.67
N ASN A 320 4.76 19.54 -3.44
CA ASN A 320 3.39 19.18 -3.04
C ASN A 320 2.55 20.41 -2.63
N SER A 321 2.89 21.58 -3.16
CA SER A 321 2.15 22.82 -2.95
C SER A 321 0.97 22.89 -3.91
N ARG A 322 -0.17 23.31 -3.39
CA ARG A 322 -1.39 23.50 -4.17
C ARG A 322 -1.19 24.51 -5.30
N LEU A 323 -1.55 24.13 -6.52
CA LEU A 323 -1.55 25.01 -7.68
C LEU A 323 -2.97 25.41 -8.04
N GLY A 324 -3.22 26.72 -8.09
CA GLY A 324 -4.51 27.26 -8.52
C GLY A 324 -5.70 26.85 -7.64
N LEU A 325 -6.88 26.92 -8.24
CA LEU A 325 -8.14 26.50 -7.63
C LEU A 325 -8.50 25.07 -8.04
N ASP A 326 -9.36 24.44 -7.26
CA ASP A 326 -10.00 23.16 -7.59
C ASP A 326 -10.72 23.27 -8.96
N ILE A 327 -10.47 22.29 -9.82
CA ILE A 327 -11.05 22.21 -11.17
C ILE A 327 -12.26 21.29 -11.13
N ASP A 328 -13.43 21.81 -11.51
CA ASP A 328 -14.64 21.02 -11.70
C ASP A 328 -14.55 20.21 -13.02
N LEU A 329 -14.26 18.91 -12.88
CA LEU A 329 -14.13 17.98 -14.00
C LEU A 329 -15.46 17.72 -14.70
N THR A 330 -16.61 17.90 -14.03
CA THR A 330 -17.93 17.78 -14.68
C THR A 330 -18.16 18.92 -15.67
N SER A 331 -17.72 20.14 -15.31
CA SER A 331 -17.72 21.30 -16.20
C SER A 331 -16.74 21.14 -17.37
N VAL A 332 -15.53 20.62 -17.09
CA VAL A 332 -14.54 20.31 -18.13
C VAL A 332 -15.10 19.27 -19.10
N PHE A 333 -15.68 18.19 -18.58
CA PHE A 333 -16.28 17.13 -19.39
C PHE A 333 -17.39 17.65 -20.30
N ALA A 334 -18.27 18.53 -19.80
CA ALA A 334 -19.34 19.14 -20.58
C ALA A 334 -18.85 20.05 -21.73
N LYS A 335 -17.67 20.66 -21.57
CA LYS A 335 -17.04 21.53 -22.58
C LYS A 335 -16.09 20.79 -23.54
N THR A 336 -15.68 19.57 -23.18
CA THR A 336 -14.69 18.78 -23.94
C THR A 336 -15.38 18.00 -25.06
N THR A 337 -14.74 17.94 -26.23
CA THR A 337 -15.24 17.20 -27.39
C THR A 337 -14.47 15.88 -27.59
N ASN A 338 -14.77 15.16 -28.67
CA ASN A 338 -13.99 13.98 -29.07
C ASN A 338 -12.60 14.35 -29.63
N MET A 339 -12.31 15.65 -29.81
CA MET A 339 -10.99 16.19 -30.13
C MET A 339 -10.32 16.74 -28.87
N GLU A 340 -8.98 16.78 -28.87
CA GLU A 340 -8.22 17.38 -27.77
C GLU A 340 -8.68 18.82 -27.52
N THR A 341 -8.98 19.12 -26.26
CA THR A 341 -9.41 20.42 -25.76
C THR A 341 -8.45 20.85 -24.67
N LYS A 342 -7.81 22.02 -24.84
CA LYS A 342 -6.94 22.61 -23.82
C LYS A 342 -7.69 23.69 -23.06
N PHE A 343 -7.34 23.85 -21.79
CA PHE A 343 -7.93 24.89 -20.94
C PHE A 343 -6.84 25.80 -20.38
N ARG A 344 -7.22 27.03 -20.07
CA ARG A 344 -6.46 27.95 -19.23
C ARG A 344 -7.32 28.43 -18.08
N GLN A 345 -6.69 28.67 -16.93
CA GLN A 345 -7.34 29.38 -15.85
C GLN A 345 -7.28 30.88 -16.15
N THR A 346 -8.42 31.56 -16.06
CA THR A 346 -8.50 33.02 -16.20
C THR A 346 -8.06 33.71 -14.91
N SER A 347 -7.83 35.03 -14.97
CA SER A 347 -7.54 35.85 -13.78
C SER A 347 -8.65 35.83 -12.72
N THR A 348 -9.86 35.40 -13.08
CA THR A 348 -11.00 35.22 -12.18
C THR A 348 -11.12 33.79 -11.64
N GLY A 349 -10.17 32.91 -11.95
CA GLY A 349 -10.18 31.50 -11.56
C GLY A 349 -11.05 30.59 -12.43
N ALA A 350 -11.75 31.12 -13.44
CA ALA A 350 -12.62 30.34 -14.32
C ALA A 350 -11.81 29.59 -15.40
N LEU A 351 -12.39 28.51 -15.94
CA LEU A 351 -11.78 27.76 -17.04
C LEU A 351 -12.30 28.22 -18.41
N ALA A 352 -11.37 28.60 -19.28
CA ALA A 352 -11.62 28.96 -20.67
C ALA A 352 -10.88 28.00 -21.61
N ILE A 353 -11.53 27.60 -22.70
CA ILE A 353 -10.89 26.84 -23.79
C ILE A 353 -9.84 27.73 -24.46
N VAL A 354 -8.69 27.15 -24.81
CA VAL A 354 -7.56 27.84 -25.47
C VAL A 354 -7.56 27.55 -26.96
#